data_AF-H5XMG7-F1
#
_entry.id   AF-H5XMG7-F1
#
_cell.length_a   1.000
_cell.length_b   1.000
_cell.length_c   1.000
_cell.angle_alpha   90.00
_cell.angle_beta   90.00
_cell.angle_gamma   90.00
#
_symmetry.space_group_name_H-M   'P 1'
#
loop_
_entity.id
_entity.type
_entity.pdbx_description
1 polymer ?
#
loop_
_entity_poly.entity_id
_entity_poly.type
_entity_poly.pdbx_seq_one_letter_code
_entity_poly.pdbx_strand_id
1 'polypeptide(L)'
;MGKGPVKDPGRGCKGAEVPQDGYDTDLNHRERATLQAVAQGDAEIATGCGTNLFVDGLACADQATAHRLVQAGLIGPAYAGEPGQRVPAVLTEAGERALENTPALAGR
;
A
#
# COMPACT_ATOMS: atom_id res chain seq x y z
N MET A 1 -24.53 23.43 -34.59
CA MET A 1 -23.53 22.36 -34.74
C MET A 1 -22.91 22.10 -33.37
N GLY A 2 -23.34 21.02 -32.71
CA GLY A 2 -22.96 20.71 -31.34
C GLY A 2 -21.61 20.00 -31.26
N LYS A 3 -20.75 20.46 -30.35
CA LYS A 3 -19.69 19.65 -29.74
C LYS A 3 -20.00 19.68 -28.24
N GLY A 4 -20.77 18.68 -27.79
CA GLY A 4 -21.00 18.48 -26.37
C GLY A 4 -19.68 18.12 -25.66
N PRO A 5 -19.56 18.38 -24.36
CA PRO A 5 -18.36 18.02 -23.61
C PRO A 5 -18.19 16.49 -23.64
N VAL A 6 -16.98 16.07 -24.00
CA VAL A 6 -16.52 14.69 -23.92
C VAL A 6 -16.66 14.25 -22.47
N LYS A 7 -17.54 13.28 -22.21
CA LYS A 7 -17.59 12.60 -20.91
C LYS A 7 -16.33 11.74 -20.79
N ASP A 8 -15.44 12.08 -19.88
CA ASP A 8 -14.43 11.15 -19.41
C ASP A 8 -15.12 9.96 -18.74
N PRO A 9 -14.97 8.72 -19.24
CA PRO A 9 -15.32 7.57 -18.44
C PRO A 9 -14.18 7.40 -17.44
N GLY A 10 -14.32 8.02 -16.26
CA GLY A 10 -13.49 7.74 -15.10
C GLY A 10 -13.41 6.23 -14.92
N ARG A 11 -12.28 5.65 -15.32
CA ARG A 11 -11.98 4.23 -15.13
C ARG A 11 -11.77 4.07 -13.63
N GLY A 12 -12.87 3.79 -12.93
CA GLY A 12 -12.87 3.55 -11.50
C GLY A 12 -11.82 2.49 -11.18
N CYS A 13 -10.82 2.89 -10.41
CA CYS A 13 -9.94 1.97 -9.71
C CYS A 13 -10.85 1.18 -8.77
N LYS A 14 -11.35 0.02 -9.23
CA LYS A 14 -12.13 -0.89 -8.39
C LYS A 14 -11.34 -1.06 -7.09
N GLY A 15 -11.91 -0.59 -5.98
CA GLY A 15 -11.38 -0.87 -4.65
C GLY A 15 -11.17 -2.38 -4.58
N ALA A 16 -9.98 -2.78 -4.15
CA ALA A 16 -9.64 -4.18 -3.99
C ALA A 16 -10.70 -4.80 -3.06
N GLU A 17 -11.60 -5.59 -3.64
CA GLU A 17 -12.46 -6.51 -2.89
C GLU A 17 -11.50 -7.54 -2.29
N VAL A 18 -11.13 -7.34 -1.04
CA VAL A 18 -10.23 -8.23 -0.29
C VAL A 18 -11.02 -9.46 0.14
N PRO A 19 -10.71 -10.67 -0.38
CA PRO A 19 -11.21 -11.90 0.20
C PRO A 19 -10.55 -12.06 1.57
N GLN A 20 -11.38 -12.07 2.62
CA GLN A 20 -10.93 -12.26 3.99
C GLN A 20 -11.01 -13.74 4.34
N ASP A 21 -9.89 -14.45 4.28
CA ASP A 21 -9.77 -15.77 4.90
C ASP A 21 -8.32 -16.03 5.35
N GLY A 22 -8.09 -15.80 6.65
CA GLY A 22 -7.49 -16.83 7.51
C GLY A 22 -6.02 -17.22 7.34
N TYR A 23 -5.08 -16.28 7.42
CA TYR A 23 -3.74 -16.61 7.89
C TYR A 23 -3.28 -15.50 8.83
N ASP A 24 -2.83 -15.85 10.03
CA ASP A 24 -1.78 -15.07 10.68
C ASP A 24 -0.66 -14.96 9.65
N THR A 25 -0.59 -13.82 8.96
CA THR A 25 0.29 -13.66 7.82
C THR A 25 1.71 -13.74 8.34
N ASP A 26 2.36 -14.90 8.18
CA ASP A 26 3.77 -15.08 8.46
C ASP A 26 4.55 -14.14 7.54
N LEU A 27 4.80 -12.92 8.00
CA LEU A 27 5.50 -11.90 7.23
C LEU A 27 6.95 -12.33 7.09
N ASN A 28 7.45 -12.33 5.86
CA ASN A 28 8.88 -12.48 5.68
C ASN A 28 9.63 -11.21 6.15
N HIS A 29 10.95 -11.30 6.29
CA HIS A 29 11.76 -10.20 6.82
C HIS A 29 11.61 -8.89 6.03
N ARG A 30 11.46 -8.97 4.70
CA ARG A 30 11.32 -7.78 3.85
C ARG A 30 9.94 -7.15 4.02
N GLU A 31 8.89 -7.95 4.00
CA GLU A 31 7.51 -7.49 4.23
C GLU A 31 7.40 -6.79 5.58
N ARG A 32 7.94 -7.40 6.63
CA ARG A 32 7.98 -6.80 7.96
C ARG A 32 8.74 -5.48 7.98
N ALA A 33 9.95 -5.43 7.40
CA ALA A 33 10.74 -4.20 7.34
C ALA A 33 10.00 -3.09 6.59
N THR A 34 9.28 -3.41 5.51
CA THR A 34 8.43 -2.47 4.80
C THR A 34 7.26 -1.97 5.66
N LEU A 35 6.55 -2.85 6.35
CA LEU A 35 5.48 -2.44 7.28
C LEU A 35 6.01 -1.55 8.41
N GLN A 36 7.20 -1.84 8.94
CA GLN A 36 7.83 -1.00 9.97
C GLN A 36 8.21 0.39 9.44
N ALA A 37 8.70 0.50 8.21
CA ALA A 37 8.98 1.79 7.60
C ALA A 37 7.68 2.61 7.41
N VAL A 38 6.59 1.96 7.00
CA VAL A 38 5.28 2.60 6.89
C VAL A 38 4.76 3.03 8.27
N ALA A 39 4.91 2.19 9.30
CA ALA A 39 4.50 2.51 10.67
C ALA A 39 5.25 3.71 11.27
N GLN A 40 6.50 3.93 10.86
CA GLN A 40 7.31 5.08 11.29
C GLN A 40 6.88 6.39 10.59
N GLY A 41 6.10 6.31 9.51
CA GLY A 41 5.60 7.47 8.76
C GLY A 41 6.55 7.97 7.67
N ASP A 42 7.64 7.25 7.39
CA ASP A 42 8.66 7.64 6.42
C ASP A 42 8.33 7.20 4.97
N ALA A 43 7.15 6.62 4.78
CA ALA A 43 6.73 6.03 3.52
C ALA A 43 5.61 6.82 2.82
N GLU A 44 5.72 6.93 1.51
CA GLU A 44 4.70 7.51 0.63
C GLU A 44 4.27 6.49 -0.42
N ILE A 45 3.02 6.56 -0.87
CA ILE A 45 2.50 5.75 -1.97
C ILE A 45 2.03 6.66 -3.11
N ALA A 46 2.38 6.32 -4.34
CA ALA A 46 1.78 6.96 -5.50
C ALA A 46 0.36 6.43 -5.72
N THR A 47 -0.61 7.33 -5.83
CA THR A 47 -2.00 6.99 -6.12
C THR A 47 -2.20 6.76 -7.62
N GLY A 48 -3.11 5.86 -8.02
CA GLY A 48 -3.41 5.55 -9.42
C GLY A 48 -3.10 4.10 -9.85
N CYS A 49 -2.84 3.88 -11.14
CA CYS A 49 -2.75 2.54 -11.75
C CYS A 49 -1.45 1.78 -11.43
N GLY A 50 -0.44 2.46 -10.88
CA GLY A 50 0.81 1.85 -10.45
C GLY A 50 0.99 2.06 -8.96
N THR A 51 1.08 0.97 -8.20
CA THR A 51 1.47 1.04 -6.79
C THR A 51 2.99 1.18 -6.73
N ASN A 52 3.45 2.41 -6.51
CA ASN A 52 4.84 2.67 -6.18
C ASN A 52 4.93 3.16 -4.74
N LEU A 53 5.72 2.45 -3.93
CA LEU A 53 6.06 2.86 -2.57
C LEU A 53 7.39 3.61 -2.59
N PHE A 54 7.46 4.69 -1.84
CA PHE A 54 8.66 5.48 -1.61
C PHE A 54 8.97 5.47 -0.13
N VAL A 55 10.24 5.36 0.23
CA VAL A 55 10.71 5.48 1.63
C VAL A 55 11.80 6.53 1.61
N ASP A 56 11.71 7.51 2.50
CA ASP A 56 12.62 8.67 2.54
C ASP A 56 12.69 9.40 1.18
N GLY A 57 11.57 9.45 0.45
CA GLY A 57 11.44 10.06 -0.87
C GLY A 57 12.05 9.25 -2.04
N LEU A 58 12.76 8.16 -1.76
CA LEU A 58 13.35 7.27 -2.77
C LEU A 58 12.39 6.13 -3.11
N ALA A 59 12.40 5.69 -4.38
CA ALA A 59 11.63 4.51 -4.75
C ALA A 59 12.10 3.31 -3.93
N CYS A 60 11.19 2.65 -3.23
CA CYS A 60 11.48 1.44 -2.47
C CYS A 60 12.18 0.43 -3.39
N ALA A 61 13.30 -0.13 -2.95
CA ALA A 61 14.09 -1.06 -3.75
C ALA A 61 13.35 -2.38 -4.05
N ASP A 62 12.29 -2.68 -3.28
CA ASP A 62 11.46 -3.87 -3.45
C ASP A 62 9.98 -3.50 -3.72
N GLN A 63 9.72 -2.94 -4.90
CA GLN A 63 8.36 -2.60 -5.34
C GLN A 63 7.44 -3.82 -5.43
N ALA A 64 8.00 -5.02 -5.66
CA ALA A 64 7.22 -6.25 -5.72
C ALA A 64 6.61 -6.57 -4.34
N THR A 65 7.39 -6.44 -3.28
CA THR A 65 6.91 -6.57 -1.90
C THR A 65 5.87 -5.49 -1.58
N ALA A 66 6.14 -4.22 -1.91
CA ALA A 66 5.17 -3.14 -1.69
C ALA A 66 3.82 -3.39 -2.38
N HIS A 67 3.84 -3.84 -3.65
CA HIS A 67 2.64 -4.17 -4.39
C HIS A 67 1.86 -5.31 -3.73
N ARG A 68 2.53 -6.36 -3.23
CA ARG A 68 1.87 -7.45 -2.51
C ARG A 68 1.18 -6.97 -1.24
N LEU A 69 1.83 -6.12 -0.46
CA LEU A 69 1.26 -5.57 0.78
C LEU A 69 0.01 -4.71 0.51
N VAL A 70 0.01 -3.93 -0.58
CA VAL A 70 -1.15 -3.16 -1.01
C VAL A 70 -2.28 -4.07 -1.50
N GLN A 71 -1.97 -5.08 -2.33
CA GLN A 71 -2.97 -6.05 -2.79
C GLN A 71 -3.56 -6.88 -1.64
N ALA A 72 -2.75 -7.18 -0.61
CA ALA A 72 -3.18 -7.84 0.62
C ALA A 72 -3.95 -6.89 1.56
N GLY A 73 -4.07 -5.60 1.22
CA GLY A 73 -4.76 -4.61 2.03
C GLY A 73 -4.07 -4.33 3.37
N LEU A 74 -2.76 -4.56 3.50
CA LEU A 74 -1.99 -4.33 4.72
C LEU A 74 -1.51 -2.88 4.83
N ILE A 75 -1.30 -2.22 3.69
CA ILE A 75 -0.96 -0.80 3.62
C ILE A 75 -1.82 -0.13 2.55
N GLY A 76 -2.01 1.19 2.70
CA GLY A 76 -2.74 1.99 1.74
C GLY A 76 -2.38 3.48 1.80
N PRO A 77 -2.92 4.30 0.88
CA PRO A 77 -2.78 5.74 0.96
C PRO A 77 -3.57 6.30 2.16
N ALA A 78 -2.99 7.26 2.88
CA ALA A 78 -3.65 7.95 3.99
C ALA A 78 -4.95 8.67 3.55
N TYR A 79 -4.98 9.14 2.30
CA TYR A 79 -6.13 9.79 1.69
C TYR A 79 -6.10 9.59 0.18
N ALA A 80 -7.27 9.73 -0.46
CA ALA A 80 -7.36 9.73 -1.91
C ALA A 80 -6.60 10.92 -2.50
N GLY A 81 -5.71 10.66 -3.46
CA GLY A 81 -4.95 11.68 -4.18
C GLY A 81 -5.20 11.61 -5.68
N GLU A 82 -4.70 12.61 -6.40
CA GLU A 82 -4.74 12.64 -7.86
C GLU A 82 -3.80 11.57 -8.46
N PRO A 83 -4.11 10.95 -9.61
CA PRO A 83 -3.25 9.95 -10.22
C PRO A 83 -1.79 10.42 -10.38
N GLY A 84 -0.85 9.66 -9.83
CA GLY A 84 0.58 9.96 -9.79
C GLY A 84 1.02 10.81 -8.58
N GLN A 85 0.09 11.39 -7.83
CA GLN A 85 0.39 12.11 -6.59
C GLN A 85 0.88 11.13 -5.53
N ARG A 86 1.96 11.52 -4.84
CA ARG A 86 2.44 10.84 -3.64
C ARG A 86 1.67 11.34 -2.43
N VAL A 87 1.23 10.38 -1.62
CA VAL A 87 0.57 10.65 -0.35
C VAL A 87 1.20 9.76 0.71
N PRO A 88 1.14 10.12 2.00
CA PRO A 88 1.63 9.26 3.05
C PRO A 88 1.02 7.86 2.95
N ALA A 89 1.86 6.83 3.06
CA ALA A 89 1.42 5.46 3.20
C ALA A 89 1.11 5.22 4.68
N VAL A 90 0.04 4.48 4.95
CA VAL A 90 -0.36 4.11 6.31
C VAL A 90 -0.61 2.61 6.38
N LEU A 91 -0.43 2.05 7.57
CA LEU A 91 -0.92 0.72 7.87
C LEU A 91 -2.46 0.75 7.89
N THR A 92 -3.06 -0.32 7.40
CA THR A 92 -4.46 -0.61 7.70
C THR A 92 -4.54 -1.35 9.04
N GLU A 93 -5.73 -1.50 9.60
CA GLU A 93 -5.94 -2.35 10.79
C GLU A 93 -5.42 -3.79 10.58
N ALA A 94 -5.54 -4.32 9.36
CA ALA A 94 -4.99 -5.64 9.03
C ALA A 94 -3.46 -5.64 9.02
N GLY A 95 -2.83 -4.58 8.52
CA GLY A 95 -1.38 -4.39 8.54
C GLY A 95 -0.81 -4.26 9.96
N GLU A 96 -1.48 -3.50 10.83
CA GLU A 96 -1.10 -3.38 12.24
C GLU A 96 -1.13 -4.74 12.93
N ARG A 97 -2.24 -5.48 12.80
CA ARG A 97 -2.39 -6.83 13.39
C ARG A 97 -1.35 -7.81 12.85
N ALA A 98 -1.05 -7.79 11.55
CA ALA A 98 -0.03 -8.66 10.96
C ALA A 98 1.38 -8.35 11.51
N LEU A 99 1.67 -7.07 11.75
CA LEU A 99 2.95 -6.64 12.31
C LEU A 99 3.11 -7.05 13.79
N GLU A 100 2.03 -7.00 14.56
CA GLU A 100 1.97 -7.45 15.96
C GLU A 100 2.07 -8.98 16.10
N ASN A 101 1.37 -9.72 15.24
CA ASN A 101 1.31 -11.19 15.29
C ASN A 101 2.59 -11.85 14.77
N THR A 102 3.44 -11.13 14.05
CA THR A 102 4.76 -11.62 13.66
C THR A 102 5.72 -11.39 14.82
N PRO A 103 6.11 -12.43 15.60
CA PRO A 103 7.10 -12.24 16.65
C PRO A 103 8.37 -11.66 16.03
N ALA A 104 8.92 -10.59 16.63
CA ALA A 104 10.27 -10.17 16.29
C ALA A 104 11.14 -11.42 16.37
N LEU A 105 11.78 -11.82 15.26
CA LEU A 105 12.79 -12.85 15.30
C LEU A 105 13.76 -12.43 16.40
N ALA A 106 13.62 -13.05 17.58
CA ALA A 106 14.50 -12.87 18.71
C ALA A 106 15.81 -13.53 18.32
N GLY A 107 16.62 -12.74 17.61
CA GLY A 107 17.88 -13.11 17.00
C GLY A 107 19.02 -12.35 17.66
N ARG A 108 19.35 -12.77 18.89
CA ARG A 108 20.67 -12.95 19.53
C ARG A 108 21.72 -11.85 19.35
#